data_AF-A0A9Q5GD35-F1
#
_entry.id   AF-A0A9Q5GD35-F1
#
_cell.length_a   1.000
_cell.length_b   1.000
_cell.length_c   1.000
_cell.angle_alpha   90.00
_cell.angle_beta   90.00
_cell.angle_gamma   90.00
#
_symmetry.space_group_name_H-M   'P 1'
#
loop_
_entity.id
_entity.type
_entity.pdbx_description
1 polymer ?
#
loop_
_entity_poly.entity_id
_entity_poly.type
_entity_poly.pdbx_seq_one_letter_code
_entity_poly.pdbx_strand_id
1 'polypeptide(L)'
;MKNNSKKHEGFTLIEVVICMAILSIISVALYDGFVIITKQIRAGQVKQSVALEGKNMLEKMKATDFVVPSVTTDAALKIDDQIELQKEENDDGDIFYTRYLKKDFSVCPREVSMYVEKVTLTPTRVTLNDEQITDELKNTNNINYKVYIGRESNVTGVEDYIKHNITDITPKILESDSNKIAIYVYFETSPSSTRDRAITIKDSKGTTLLDTTETLANATSSKVNLCMNFNYYKKIDNSNLKDVEIYVYNRTGSAANIYLQKDSTQTANVTVCKGEINIYDNRAEDSDENQMGTLYDIKLEISDYSKYKNDEIHQDKDNLFTGYFKKNIH
;
A
#
# COMPACT_ATOMS: atom_id res chain seq x y z
N MET A 1 -75.87 48.91 -15.70
CA MET A 1 -75.04 47.93 -14.97
C MET A 1 -75.59 46.54 -15.25
N LYS A 2 -74.83 45.68 -15.94
CA LYS A 2 -75.16 44.26 -16.16
C LYS A 2 -74.00 43.46 -15.57
N ASN A 3 -74.23 42.85 -14.41
CA ASN A 3 -73.21 42.06 -13.72
C ASN A 3 -73.15 40.66 -14.34
N ASN A 4 -72.06 40.36 -15.04
CA ASN A 4 -71.74 39.01 -15.54
C ASN A 4 -71.21 38.16 -14.39
N SER A 5 -72.09 37.44 -13.69
CA SER A 5 -71.68 36.38 -12.76
C SER A 5 -71.38 35.11 -13.55
N LYS A 6 -70.09 34.86 -13.87
CA LYS A 6 -69.63 33.54 -14.35
C LYS A 6 -69.83 32.52 -13.22
N LYS A 7 -70.82 31.63 -13.33
CA LYS A 7 -70.96 30.49 -12.41
C LYS A 7 -69.81 29.53 -12.69
N HIS A 8 -69.06 29.15 -11.64
CA HIS A 8 -68.07 28.09 -11.72
C HIS A 8 -68.80 26.75 -11.92
N GLU A 9 -68.57 26.10 -13.06
CA GLU A 9 -68.96 24.70 -13.26
C GLU A 9 -68.11 23.84 -12.31
N GLY A 10 -68.77 23.19 -11.34
CA GLY A 10 -68.11 22.26 -10.44
C GLY A 10 -67.80 20.94 -11.14
N PHE A 11 -66.86 20.18 -10.60
CA PHE A 11 -66.56 18.84 -11.11
C PHE A 11 -67.76 17.91 -10.93
N THR A 12 -68.06 17.15 -11.97
CA THR A 12 -69.03 16.07 -11.87
C THR A 12 -68.47 14.94 -11.02
N LEU A 13 -69.34 14.20 -10.32
CA LEU A 13 -68.93 13.08 -9.48
C LEU A 13 -68.09 12.05 -10.27
N ILE A 14 -68.43 11.81 -11.54
CA ILE A 14 -67.71 10.87 -12.39
C ILE A 14 -66.30 11.34 -12.74
N GLU A 15 -66.09 12.64 -12.98
CA GLU A 15 -64.76 13.21 -13.19
C GLU A 15 -63.88 13.06 -11.95
N VAL A 16 -64.44 13.31 -10.76
CA VAL A 16 -63.71 13.13 -9.50
C VAL A 16 -63.29 11.66 -9.30
N VAL A 17 -64.20 10.71 -9.56
CA VAL A 17 -63.90 9.27 -9.43
C VAL A 17 -62.83 8.83 -10.42
N ILE A 18 -62.91 9.28 -11.68
CA ILE A 18 -61.91 8.97 -12.71
C ILE A 18 -60.55 9.57 -12.34
N CYS A 19 -60.50 10.83 -11.89
CA CYS A 19 -59.26 11.46 -11.45
C CYS A 19 -58.64 10.73 -10.25
N MET A 20 -59.43 10.33 -9.25
CA MET A 20 -58.93 9.54 -8.11
C MET A 20 -58.40 8.17 -8.54
N ALA A 21 -59.07 7.50 -9.49
CA ALA A 21 -58.61 6.22 -10.02
C ALA A 21 -57.27 6.35 -10.76
N ILE A 22 -57.13 7.36 -11.63
CA ILE A 22 -55.88 7.65 -12.36
C ILE A 22 -54.75 7.99 -11.38
N LEU A 23 -55.00 8.86 -10.40
CA LEU A 23 -54.01 9.22 -9.38
C LEU A 23 -53.57 8.01 -8.55
N SER A 24 -54.50 7.10 -8.21
CA SER A 24 -54.18 5.90 -7.46
C SER A 24 -53.23 4.97 -8.24
N ILE A 25 -53.49 4.77 -9.54
CA ILE A 25 -52.63 3.94 -10.40
C ILE A 25 -51.23 4.55 -10.52
N ILE A 26 -51.14 5.87 -10.75
CA ILE A 26 -49.86 6.57 -10.89
C ILE A 26 -49.07 6.56 -9.57
N SER A 27 -49.76 6.71 -8.43
CA SER A 27 -49.12 6.77 -7.11
C SER A 27 -48.39 5.49 -6.75
N VAL A 28 -48.94 4.32 -7.09
CA VAL A 28 -48.28 3.01 -6.84
C VAL A 28 -46.98 2.91 -7.64
N ALA A 29 -47.01 3.26 -8.93
CA ALA A 29 -45.83 3.22 -9.79
C ALA A 29 -44.73 4.19 -9.34
N LEU A 30 -45.10 5.40 -8.90
CA LEU A 30 -44.15 6.39 -8.38
C LEU A 30 -43.55 5.96 -7.04
N TYR A 31 -44.34 5.32 -6.17
CA TYR A 31 -43.87 4.84 -4.87
C TYR A 31 -42.81 3.76 -5.04
N ASP A 32 -43.04 2.77 -5.89
CA ASP A 32 -42.07 1.70 -6.15
C ASP A 32 -40.76 2.25 -6.73
N GLY A 33 -40.85 3.17 -7.70
CA GLY A 33 -39.69 3.86 -8.25
C GLY A 33 -38.91 4.64 -7.19
N PHE A 34 -39.61 5.38 -6.34
CA PHE A 34 -39.00 6.14 -5.24
C PHE A 34 -38.28 5.23 -4.23
N VAL A 35 -38.89 4.09 -3.86
CA VAL A 35 -38.29 3.10 -2.96
C VAL A 35 -37.02 2.51 -3.56
N ILE A 36 -37.03 2.16 -4.86
CA ILE A 36 -35.85 1.61 -5.56
C ILE A 36 -34.71 2.65 -5.57
N ILE A 37 -35.00 3.89 -5.95
CA ILE A 37 -34.00 4.97 -6.01
C ILE A 37 -33.41 5.21 -4.61
N THR A 38 -34.26 5.27 -3.58
CA THR A 38 -33.80 5.49 -2.20
C THR A 38 -32.89 4.35 -1.73
N LYS A 39 -33.22 3.10 -2.05
CA LYS A 39 -32.37 1.93 -1.75
C LYS A 39 -31.01 2.03 -2.46
N GLN A 40 -30.99 2.42 -3.74
CA GLN A 40 -29.76 2.59 -4.50
C GLN A 40 -28.87 3.72 -3.93
N ILE A 41 -29.46 4.87 -3.61
CA ILE A 41 -28.74 6.00 -3.00
C ILE A 41 -28.13 5.56 -1.66
N ARG A 42 -28.92 4.90 -0.81
CA ARG A 42 -28.44 4.42 0.50
C ARG A 42 -27.32 3.39 0.35
N ALA A 43 -27.43 2.46 -0.60
CA ALA A 43 -26.36 1.50 -0.89
C ALA A 43 -25.08 2.20 -1.38
N GLY A 44 -25.22 3.23 -2.23
CA GLY A 44 -24.11 4.07 -2.67
C GLY A 44 -23.42 4.82 -1.53
N GLN A 45 -24.19 5.42 -0.63
CA GLN A 45 -23.68 6.11 0.56
C GLN A 45 -22.90 5.18 1.49
N VAL A 46 -23.41 3.96 1.71
CA VAL A 46 -22.72 2.94 2.50
C VAL A 46 -21.38 2.59 1.85
N LYS A 47 -21.36 2.30 0.53
CA LYS A 47 -20.11 1.99 -0.18
C LYS A 47 -19.09 3.13 -0.11
N GLN A 48 -19.51 4.39 -0.24
CA GLN A 48 -18.62 5.54 -0.13
C GLN A 48 -18.02 5.69 1.27
N SER A 49 -18.86 5.52 2.30
CA SER A 49 -18.43 5.64 3.70
C SER A 49 -17.44 4.53 4.06
N VAL A 50 -17.74 3.29 3.65
CA VAL A 50 -16.86 2.13 3.87
C VAL A 50 -15.55 2.29 3.09
N ALA A 51 -15.60 2.81 1.87
CA ALA A 51 -14.38 3.05 1.08
C ALA A 51 -13.47 4.12 1.69
N LEU A 52 -14.04 5.14 2.34
CA LEU A 52 -13.26 6.13 3.08
C LEU A 52 -12.57 5.50 4.28
N GLU A 53 -13.30 4.71 5.07
CA GLU A 53 -12.73 4.01 6.24
C GLU A 53 -11.64 3.02 5.83
N GLY A 54 -11.89 2.19 4.81
CA GLY A 54 -10.90 1.24 4.31
C GLY A 54 -9.64 1.91 3.78
N LYS A 55 -9.75 3.09 3.14
CA LYS A 55 -8.58 3.88 2.75
C LYS A 55 -7.82 4.43 3.95
N ASN A 56 -8.53 4.97 4.94
CA ASN A 56 -7.89 5.48 6.16
C ASN A 56 -7.11 4.36 6.88
N MET A 57 -7.70 3.17 6.97
CA MET A 57 -7.05 1.99 7.56
C MET A 57 -5.80 1.58 6.77
N LEU A 58 -5.88 1.49 5.43
CA LEU A 58 -4.70 1.19 4.60
C LEU A 58 -3.56 2.19 4.79
N GLU A 59 -3.86 3.48 4.78
CA GLU A 59 -2.83 4.51 4.96
C GLU A 59 -2.23 4.46 6.37
N LYS A 60 -3.02 4.19 7.40
CA LYS A 60 -2.51 3.95 8.77
C LYS A 60 -1.57 2.75 8.82
N MET A 61 -1.95 1.62 8.21
CA MET A 61 -1.10 0.42 8.16
C MET A 61 0.20 0.67 7.39
N LYS A 62 0.16 1.45 6.30
CA LYS A 62 1.37 1.84 5.57
C LYS A 62 2.29 2.71 6.43
N ALA A 63 1.72 3.70 7.11
CA ALA A 63 2.46 4.69 7.88
C ALA A 63 3.02 4.17 9.22
N THR A 64 2.37 3.16 9.83
CA THR A 64 2.70 2.67 11.18
C THR A 64 3.45 1.36 11.11
N ASP A 65 4.54 1.23 11.86
CA ASP A 65 5.24 -0.04 12.00
C ASP A 65 4.55 -0.92 13.04
N PHE A 66 4.35 -2.19 12.72
CA PHE A 66 3.66 -3.16 13.55
C PHE A 66 4.31 -4.53 13.38
N VAL A 67 4.14 -5.41 14.37
CA VAL A 67 4.71 -6.76 14.37
C VAL A 67 3.63 -7.76 14.02
N VAL A 68 3.95 -8.74 13.15
CA VAL A 68 3.02 -9.85 12.89
C VAL A 68 3.11 -10.85 14.05
N PRO A 69 2.01 -11.13 14.76
CA PRO A 69 2.02 -12.13 15.81
C PRO A 69 2.39 -13.52 15.29
N SER A 70 3.08 -14.31 16.09
CA SER A 70 3.46 -15.68 15.71
C SER A 70 2.22 -16.51 15.41
N VAL A 71 2.26 -17.29 14.32
CA VAL A 71 1.17 -18.17 13.89
C VAL A 71 0.76 -19.19 14.96
N THR A 72 1.64 -19.51 15.91
CA THR A 72 1.39 -20.44 17.01
C THR A 72 0.70 -19.78 18.21
N THR A 73 0.57 -18.46 18.21
CA THR A 73 -0.07 -17.69 19.28
C THR A 73 -1.44 -17.18 18.83
N ASP A 74 -2.38 -17.07 19.76
CA ASP A 74 -3.69 -16.44 19.53
C ASP A 74 -3.62 -14.91 19.72
N ALA A 75 -2.44 -14.33 19.50
CA ALA A 75 -2.22 -12.92 19.71
C ALA A 75 -2.88 -12.09 18.59
N ALA A 76 -3.52 -11.00 18.99
CA ALA A 76 -4.13 -10.05 18.08
C ALA A 76 -3.07 -9.26 17.31
N LEU A 77 -3.38 -8.92 16.05
CA LEU A 77 -2.60 -7.98 15.27
C LEU A 77 -2.88 -6.56 15.78
N LYS A 78 -1.85 -5.92 16.33
CA LYS A 78 -1.92 -4.54 16.83
C LYS A 78 -1.29 -3.59 15.82
N ILE A 79 -2.04 -2.59 15.41
CA ILE A 79 -1.58 -1.55 14.49
C ILE A 79 -1.72 -0.23 15.24
N ASP A 80 -0.60 0.34 15.66
CA ASP A 80 -0.57 1.44 16.64
C ASP A 80 -1.21 1.03 17.98
N ASP A 81 -1.35 1.99 18.90
CA ASP A 81 -2.06 1.82 20.17
C ASP A 81 -3.60 1.79 20.01
N GLN A 82 -4.12 2.01 18.80
CA GLN A 82 -5.55 2.27 18.58
C GLN A 82 -6.30 1.14 17.87
N ILE A 83 -5.61 0.25 17.16
CA ILE A 83 -6.26 -0.76 16.33
C ILE A 83 -5.78 -2.14 16.74
N GLU A 84 -6.73 -2.99 17.12
CA GLU A 84 -6.50 -4.38 17.47
C GLU A 84 -7.44 -5.27 16.66
N LEU A 85 -6.88 -6.21 15.91
CA LEU A 85 -7.61 -7.20 15.13
C LEU A 85 -7.36 -8.60 15.70
N GLN A 86 -8.44 -9.31 15.97
CA GLN A 86 -8.39 -10.65 16.54
C GLN A 86 -8.05 -11.68 15.46
N LYS A 87 -7.22 -12.66 15.82
CA LYS A 87 -6.85 -13.74 14.92
C LYS A 87 -8.06 -14.65 14.68
N GLU A 88 -8.29 -15.00 13.42
CA GLU A 88 -9.26 -16.00 12.98
C GLU A 88 -8.60 -16.91 11.94
N GLU A 89 -9.12 -18.13 11.81
CA GLU A 89 -8.61 -19.16 10.90
C GLU A 89 -9.80 -19.75 10.13
N ASN A 90 -9.66 -19.95 8.82
CA ASN A 90 -10.69 -20.61 8.01
C ASN A 90 -10.51 -22.14 8.03
N ASP A 91 -11.46 -22.86 7.45
CA ASP A 91 -11.40 -24.33 7.34
C ASP A 91 -10.18 -24.84 6.55
N ASP A 92 -9.59 -23.99 5.71
CA ASP A 92 -8.39 -24.29 4.92
C ASP A 92 -7.07 -24.04 5.68
N GLY A 93 -7.13 -23.54 6.92
CA GLY A 93 -5.97 -23.22 7.76
C GLY A 93 -5.29 -21.89 7.46
N ASP A 94 -5.91 -21.04 6.64
CA ASP A 94 -5.44 -19.68 6.39
C ASP A 94 -5.76 -18.77 7.57
N ILE A 95 -4.72 -18.12 8.09
CA ILE A 95 -4.83 -17.16 9.17
C ILE A 95 -5.16 -15.78 8.62
N PHE A 96 -6.14 -15.11 9.22
CA PHE A 96 -6.49 -13.72 8.96
C PHE A 96 -6.87 -13.02 10.27
N TYR A 97 -6.97 -11.70 10.23
CA TYR A 97 -7.24 -10.89 11.41
C TYR A 97 -8.49 -10.06 11.19
N THR A 98 -9.41 -10.05 12.15
CA THR A 98 -10.70 -9.37 12.03
C THR A 98 -10.95 -8.38 13.15
N ARG A 99 -11.74 -7.35 12.84
CA ARG A 99 -12.43 -6.56 13.85
C ARG A 99 -13.85 -6.25 13.39
N TYR A 100 -14.73 -6.05 14.35
CA TYR A 100 -16.17 -5.90 14.13
C TYR A 100 -16.58 -4.44 14.36
N LEU A 101 -17.31 -3.86 13.41
CA LEU A 101 -17.58 -2.43 13.36
C LEU A 101 -19.09 -2.12 13.32
N LYS A 102 -19.49 -1.04 13.98
CA LYS A 102 -20.84 -0.47 13.88
C LYS A 102 -20.99 0.35 12.60
N LYS A 103 -22.20 0.90 12.38
CA LYS A 103 -22.53 1.78 11.26
C LYS A 103 -21.62 3.01 11.15
N ASP A 104 -21.15 3.53 12.28
CA ASP A 104 -20.24 4.67 12.39
C ASP A 104 -18.75 4.28 12.41
N PHE A 105 -18.45 3.01 12.11
CA PHE A 105 -17.11 2.43 12.13
C PHE A 105 -16.44 2.38 13.52
N SER A 106 -17.20 2.57 14.60
CA SER A 106 -16.70 2.28 15.94
C SER A 106 -16.60 0.76 16.19
N VAL A 107 -15.55 0.34 16.90
CA VAL A 107 -15.32 -1.06 17.26
C VAL A 107 -16.42 -1.54 18.20
N CYS A 108 -16.89 -2.78 18.00
CA CYS A 108 -17.95 -3.36 18.79
C CYS A 108 -17.87 -4.90 18.86
N PRO A 109 -18.61 -5.54 19.77
CA PRO A 109 -18.75 -6.99 19.78
C PRO A 109 -19.41 -7.52 18.50
N ARG A 110 -19.12 -8.78 18.15
CA ARG A 110 -19.58 -9.46 16.94
C ARG A 110 -21.10 -9.46 16.79
N GLU A 111 -21.84 -9.57 17.89
CA GLU A 111 -23.30 -9.72 17.91
C GLU A 111 -24.04 -8.47 17.44
N VAL A 112 -23.43 -7.29 17.57
CA VAL A 112 -24.02 -5.99 17.21
C VAL A 112 -23.36 -5.36 15.98
N SER A 113 -22.50 -6.11 15.32
CA SER A 113 -21.69 -5.62 14.21
C SER A 113 -22.52 -5.44 12.95
N MET A 114 -22.23 -4.35 12.23
CA MET A 114 -22.80 -4.08 10.92
C MET A 114 -21.79 -4.41 9.82
N TYR A 115 -20.49 -4.24 10.12
CA TYR A 115 -19.42 -4.56 9.19
C TYR A 115 -18.36 -5.43 9.87
N VAL A 116 -17.67 -6.20 9.05
CA VAL A 116 -16.43 -6.90 9.42
C VAL A 116 -15.30 -6.30 8.61
N GLU A 117 -14.24 -5.91 9.29
CA GLU A 117 -12.97 -5.59 8.65
C GLU A 117 -12.04 -6.77 8.82
N LYS A 118 -11.48 -7.25 7.71
CA LYS A 118 -10.59 -8.41 7.62
C LYS A 118 -9.26 -7.99 7.00
N VAL A 119 -8.17 -8.37 7.64
CA VAL A 119 -6.80 -8.21 7.15
C VAL A 119 -6.20 -9.58 6.93
N THR A 120 -5.76 -9.84 5.70
CA THR A 120 -4.99 -11.03 5.34
C THR A 120 -3.55 -10.61 5.07
N LEU A 121 -2.61 -11.28 5.75
CA LEU A 121 -1.17 -11.09 5.58
C LEU A 121 -0.62 -12.32 4.88
N THR A 122 -0.18 -12.18 3.63
CA THR A 122 0.43 -13.28 2.89
C THR A 122 1.91 -12.97 2.65
N PRO A 123 2.85 -13.75 3.20
CA PRO A 123 4.26 -13.58 2.89
C PRO A 123 4.48 -13.69 1.37
N THR A 124 5.19 -12.74 0.78
CA THR A 124 5.45 -12.70 -0.66
C THR A 124 6.50 -13.74 -1.05
N ARG A 125 6.19 -15.04 -0.93
CA ARG A 125 7.03 -16.21 -1.28
C ARG A 125 8.54 -16.04 -1.09
N VAL A 126 8.89 -15.46 0.04
CA VAL A 126 10.23 -15.45 0.59
C VAL A 126 10.01 -15.83 2.05
N THR A 127 9.62 -17.08 2.29
CA THR A 127 9.64 -17.67 3.62
C THR A 127 11.10 -17.90 3.95
N LEU A 128 11.81 -16.82 4.29
CA LEU A 128 13.15 -16.94 4.81
C LEU A 128 12.99 -17.09 6.31
N ASN A 129 13.21 -18.30 6.80
CA ASN A 129 13.51 -18.48 8.20
C ASN A 129 14.69 -17.56 8.55
N ASP A 130 14.76 -17.02 9.77
CA ASP A 130 15.80 -16.07 10.19
C ASP A 130 17.24 -16.57 9.93
N GLU A 131 17.44 -17.89 9.87
CA GLU A 131 18.71 -18.52 9.45
C GLU A 131 19.01 -18.34 7.95
N GLN A 132 18.01 -18.33 7.07
CA GLN A 132 18.17 -18.10 5.63
C GLN A 132 18.27 -16.61 5.26
N ILE A 133 17.68 -15.69 6.03
CA ILE A 133 17.98 -14.25 5.88
C ILE A 133 19.47 -14.05 6.12
N THR A 134 19.98 -14.70 7.16
CA THR A 134 21.40 -14.68 7.50
C THR A 134 22.25 -15.30 6.39
N ASP A 135 21.82 -16.38 5.72
CA ASP A 135 22.60 -17.05 4.67
C ASP A 135 22.43 -16.47 3.24
N GLU A 136 21.26 -15.94 2.84
CA GLU A 136 21.06 -15.26 1.55
C GLU A 136 21.65 -13.84 1.54
N LEU A 137 21.74 -13.16 2.70
CA LEU A 137 22.42 -11.87 2.83
C LEU A 137 23.89 -11.97 3.24
N LYS A 138 24.34 -13.04 3.94
CA LYS A 138 25.79 -13.32 4.11
C LYS A 138 26.41 -13.90 2.85
N ASN A 139 25.66 -14.63 2.02
CA ASN A 139 26.11 -14.89 0.67
C ASN A 139 25.94 -13.60 -0.14
N THR A 140 27.04 -12.90 -0.38
CA THR A 140 27.24 -11.89 -1.43
C THR A 140 26.77 -12.30 -2.84
N ASN A 141 26.14 -13.47 -3.00
CA ASN A 141 25.76 -14.08 -4.26
C ASN A 141 24.29 -13.79 -4.67
N ASN A 142 23.43 -13.25 -3.78
CA ASN A 142 22.03 -12.93 -4.11
C ASN A 142 21.73 -11.43 -4.24
N ILE A 143 22.53 -10.54 -3.62
CA ILE A 143 22.49 -9.11 -3.94
C ILE A 143 23.32 -8.89 -5.19
N ASN A 144 22.64 -8.57 -6.29
CA ASN A 144 23.26 -8.21 -7.56
C ASN A 144 24.12 -6.95 -7.38
N TYR A 145 23.57 -5.94 -6.70
CA TYR A 145 24.24 -4.66 -6.54
C TYR A 145 24.00 -4.04 -5.18
N LYS A 146 25.08 -3.55 -4.57
CA LYS A 146 25.02 -2.78 -3.33
C LYS A 146 25.63 -1.41 -3.56
N VAL A 147 24.92 -0.37 -3.13
CA VAL A 147 25.41 1.00 -3.11
C VAL A 147 25.35 1.55 -1.70
N TYR A 148 26.29 2.42 -1.38
CA TYR A 148 26.43 3.06 -0.09
C TYR A 148 26.20 4.55 -0.27
N ILE A 149 25.14 5.05 0.35
CA ILE A 149 24.85 6.47 0.45
C ILE A 149 25.51 6.96 1.74
N GLY A 150 26.29 8.03 1.63
CA GLY A 150 26.98 8.59 2.77
C GLY A 150 27.07 10.10 2.72
N ARG A 151 27.55 10.65 3.83
CA ARG A 151 27.80 12.07 3.99
C ARG A 151 29.17 12.25 4.62
N GLU A 152 29.99 13.13 4.07
CA GLU A 152 31.33 13.44 4.59
C GLU A 152 31.61 14.95 4.64
N SER A 153 32.41 15.35 5.62
CA SER A 153 32.94 16.71 5.71
C SER A 153 34.20 16.83 4.85
N ASN A 154 34.26 17.85 4.00
CA ASN A 154 35.44 18.19 3.22
C ASN A 154 35.85 19.66 3.46
N VAL A 155 36.89 20.10 2.76
CA VAL A 155 37.47 21.45 2.92
C VAL A 155 36.49 22.55 2.50
N THR A 156 35.51 22.23 1.65
CA THR A 156 34.53 23.16 1.09
C THR A 156 33.15 23.10 1.77
N GLY A 157 32.93 22.15 2.68
CA GLY A 157 31.65 21.98 3.39
C GLY A 157 31.31 20.53 3.68
N VAL A 158 30.02 20.21 3.64
CA VAL A 158 29.49 18.85 3.81
C VAL A 158 28.94 18.38 2.47
N GLU A 159 29.40 17.22 2.01
CA GLU A 159 28.95 16.61 0.75
C GLU A 159 28.25 15.28 0.99
N ASP A 160 27.19 15.06 0.21
CA ASP A 160 26.48 13.79 0.13
C ASP A 160 27.09 12.98 -1.02
N TYR A 161 27.26 11.67 -0.87
CA TYR A 161 27.91 10.84 -1.87
C TYR A 161 27.28 9.46 -2.02
N ILE A 162 27.61 8.81 -3.14
CA ILE A 162 27.34 7.40 -3.41
C ILE A 162 28.63 6.65 -3.76
N LYS A 163 28.78 5.44 -3.20
CA LYS A 163 29.85 4.47 -3.52
C LYS A 163 29.23 3.15 -3.94
N HIS A 164 29.87 2.42 -4.84
CA HIS A 164 29.42 1.07 -5.23
C HIS A 164 30.12 -0.02 -4.42
N ASN A 165 31.25 0.31 -3.78
CA ASN A 165 31.95 -0.53 -2.83
C ASN A 165 32.45 0.33 -1.66
N ILE A 166 32.50 -0.24 -0.45
CA ILE A 166 33.04 0.44 0.74
C ILE A 166 34.51 0.82 0.50
N THR A 167 35.24 0.03 -0.28
CA THR A 167 36.65 0.28 -0.62
C THR A 167 36.85 1.28 -1.75
N ASP A 168 35.79 1.87 -2.31
CA ASP A 168 35.92 2.87 -3.37
C ASP A 168 36.62 4.12 -2.85
N ILE A 169 37.78 4.40 -3.43
CA ILE A 169 38.67 5.51 -3.09
C ILE A 169 38.15 6.86 -3.57
N THR A 170 37.24 6.86 -4.55
CA THR A 170 36.63 8.07 -5.13
C THR A 170 35.10 7.96 -5.10
N PRO A 171 34.44 8.43 -4.03
CA PRO A 171 32.98 8.57 -4.04
C PRO A 171 32.51 9.45 -5.20
N LYS A 172 31.30 9.19 -5.71
CA LYS A 172 30.62 10.15 -6.58
C LYS A 172 29.74 11.06 -5.74
N ILE A 173 29.94 12.35 -5.89
CA ILE A 173 29.17 13.38 -5.19
C ILE A 173 27.72 13.34 -5.70
N LEU A 174 26.78 13.37 -4.76
CA LEU A 174 25.35 13.50 -5.02
C LEU A 174 25.01 14.97 -5.08
N GLU A 175 24.70 15.43 -6.30
CA GLU A 175 24.13 16.74 -6.49
C GLU A 175 22.74 16.79 -5.83
N SER A 176 22.51 17.83 -5.04
CA SER A 176 21.31 17.97 -4.23
C SER A 176 20.76 19.39 -4.31
N ASP A 177 19.44 19.50 -4.25
CA ASP A 177 18.80 20.76 -3.95
C ASP A 177 18.88 21.00 -2.44
N SER A 178 18.73 22.25 -2.00
CA SER A 178 19.03 22.72 -0.63
C SER A 178 18.51 21.82 0.51
N ASN A 179 17.40 21.10 0.32
CA ASN A 179 16.81 20.23 1.34
C ASN A 179 16.62 18.76 0.93
N LYS A 180 16.95 18.36 -0.31
CA LYS A 180 16.63 17.02 -0.80
C LYS A 180 17.65 16.43 -1.78
N ILE A 181 17.82 15.13 -1.71
CA ILE A 181 18.62 14.32 -2.63
C ILE A 181 17.64 13.52 -3.50
N ALA A 182 17.71 13.68 -4.82
CA ALA A 182 16.91 12.88 -5.74
C ALA A 182 17.79 11.89 -6.49
N ILE A 183 17.43 10.60 -6.42
CA ILE A 183 18.14 9.48 -7.02
C ILE A 183 17.20 8.80 -8.02
N TYR A 184 17.66 8.57 -9.24
CA TYR A 184 16.89 7.92 -10.30
C TYR A 184 17.51 6.57 -10.63
N VAL A 185 16.75 5.49 -10.43
CA VAL A 185 17.18 4.11 -10.66
C VAL A 185 16.47 3.55 -11.88
N TYR A 186 17.24 3.01 -12.82
CA TYR A 186 16.74 2.38 -14.02
C TYR A 186 17.15 0.92 -14.04
N PHE A 187 16.18 0.02 -14.15
CA PHE A 187 16.41 -1.39 -14.46
C PHE A 187 16.01 -1.64 -15.91
N GLU A 188 16.94 -2.08 -16.74
CA GLU A 188 16.71 -2.33 -18.15
C GLU A 188 17.15 -3.75 -18.54
N THR A 189 16.40 -4.40 -19.44
CA THR A 189 16.87 -5.63 -20.08
C THR A 189 17.79 -5.25 -21.22
N SER A 190 18.99 -5.84 -21.28
CA SER A 190 19.92 -5.53 -22.37
C SER A 190 19.28 -5.87 -23.72
N PRO A 191 19.42 -5.02 -24.75
CA PRO A 191 18.97 -5.35 -26.10
C PRO A 191 19.73 -6.55 -26.68
N SER A 192 20.94 -6.85 -26.18
CA SER A 192 21.75 -7.98 -26.65
C SER A 192 21.39 -9.32 -26.01
N SER A 193 20.68 -9.33 -24.88
CA SER A 193 20.41 -10.55 -24.10
C SER A 193 19.23 -10.38 -23.15
N THR A 194 18.25 -11.29 -23.23
CA THR A 194 17.14 -11.37 -22.27
C THR A 194 17.58 -11.83 -20.88
N ARG A 195 18.84 -12.20 -20.70
CA ARG A 195 19.43 -12.59 -19.40
C ARG A 195 20.22 -11.46 -18.75
N ASP A 196 20.61 -10.47 -19.53
CA ASP A 196 21.41 -9.36 -19.02
C ASP A 196 20.47 -8.27 -18.51
N ARG A 197 20.77 -7.76 -17.33
CA ARG A 197 20.06 -6.67 -16.70
C ARG A 197 21.04 -5.55 -16.41
N ALA A 198 20.74 -4.37 -16.94
CA ALA A 198 21.47 -3.16 -16.65
C ALA A 198 20.81 -2.44 -15.47
N ILE A 199 21.64 -1.98 -14.52
CA ILE A 199 21.24 -0.99 -13.52
C ILE A 199 21.99 0.31 -13.81
N THR A 200 21.23 1.38 -14.00
CA THR A 200 21.77 2.74 -14.06
C THR A 200 21.20 3.56 -12.90
N ILE A 201 22.06 4.24 -12.14
CA ILE A 201 21.67 5.19 -11.09
C ILE A 201 22.13 6.58 -11.52
N LYS A 202 21.25 7.57 -11.44
CA LYS A 202 21.52 8.97 -11.77
C LYS A 202 21.09 9.93 -10.66
N ASP A 203 21.71 11.11 -10.61
CA ASP A 203 21.29 12.21 -9.74
C ASP A 203 20.19 13.08 -10.40
N SER A 204 19.80 14.17 -9.73
CA SER A 204 18.83 15.16 -10.20
C SER A 204 19.23 15.92 -11.47
N LYS A 205 20.52 16.02 -11.76
CA LYS A 205 21.04 16.67 -12.97
C LYS A 205 21.20 15.68 -14.14
N GLY A 206 20.93 14.40 -13.91
CA GLY A 206 21.10 13.33 -14.88
C GLY A 206 22.54 12.80 -14.97
N THR A 207 23.42 13.17 -14.03
CA THR A 207 24.78 12.63 -13.93
C THR A 207 24.71 11.15 -13.58
N THR A 208 25.44 10.32 -14.31
CA THR A 208 25.48 8.88 -14.06
C THR A 208 26.37 8.54 -12.85
N LEU A 209 25.72 8.10 -11.79
CA LEU A 209 26.33 7.68 -10.53
C LEU A 209 26.75 6.21 -10.56
N LEU A 210 25.91 5.34 -11.13
CA LEU A 210 26.24 3.93 -11.36
C LEU A 210 25.75 3.55 -12.74
N ASP A 211 26.54 2.75 -13.46
CA ASP A 211 26.11 2.11 -14.70
C ASP A 211 26.78 0.75 -14.80
N THR A 212 26.00 -0.31 -14.77
CA THR A 212 26.51 -1.67 -14.64
C THR A 212 25.53 -2.66 -15.25
N THR A 213 26.04 -3.82 -15.66
CA THR A 213 25.26 -4.90 -16.26
C THR A 213 25.62 -6.22 -15.63
N GLU A 214 24.61 -7.02 -15.29
CA GLU A 214 24.78 -8.36 -14.75
C GLU A 214 24.04 -9.38 -15.60
N THR A 215 24.70 -10.51 -15.83
CA THR A 215 24.12 -11.66 -16.51
C THR A 215 23.51 -12.61 -15.49
N LEU A 216 22.19 -12.74 -15.53
CA LEU A 216 21.47 -13.57 -14.57
C LEU A 216 21.71 -15.06 -14.82
N ALA A 217 22.05 -15.80 -13.76
CA ALA A 217 22.47 -17.21 -13.82
C ALA A 217 21.37 -18.18 -14.29
N ASN A 218 20.08 -17.88 -14.09
CA ASN A 218 18.95 -18.73 -14.52
C ASN A 218 17.73 -17.89 -14.96
N ALA A 219 17.08 -18.27 -16.07
CA ALA A 219 15.97 -17.52 -16.68
C ALA A 219 14.63 -17.58 -15.91
N THR A 220 14.51 -18.44 -14.89
CA THR A 220 13.22 -18.78 -14.27
C THR A 220 12.90 -18.04 -12.96
N SER A 221 13.86 -17.35 -12.32
CA SER A 221 13.59 -16.62 -11.05
C SER A 221 14.55 -15.50 -10.70
N SER A 222 15.30 -14.96 -11.66
CA SER A 222 16.35 -14.00 -11.36
C SER A 222 15.84 -12.56 -11.39
N LYS A 223 15.14 -12.19 -10.32
CA LYS A 223 14.85 -10.78 -10.03
C LYS A 223 16.16 -10.04 -9.81
N VAL A 224 16.25 -8.79 -10.24
CA VAL A 224 17.41 -7.95 -9.96
C VAL A 224 17.27 -7.38 -8.55
N ASN A 225 18.29 -7.57 -7.71
CA ASN A 225 18.34 -7.17 -6.32
C ASN A 225 19.30 -5.98 -6.12
N LEU A 226 18.77 -4.79 -5.84
CA LEU A 226 19.56 -3.59 -5.52
C LEU A 226 19.43 -3.26 -4.03
N CYS A 227 20.55 -3.22 -3.32
CA CYS A 227 20.63 -2.79 -1.93
C CYS A 227 21.19 -1.35 -1.86
N MET A 228 20.43 -0.43 -1.28
CA MET A 228 20.86 0.92 -0.94
C MET A 228 21.08 1.02 0.56
N ASN A 229 22.34 1.16 0.97
CA ASN A 229 22.75 1.22 2.35
C ASN A 229 23.04 2.67 2.77
N PHE A 230 22.37 3.14 3.80
CA PHE A 230 22.46 4.49 4.35
C PHE A 230 23.24 4.54 5.68
N ASN A 231 23.97 3.49 6.05
CA ASN A 231 24.70 3.42 7.32
C ASN A 231 25.78 4.52 7.45
N TYR A 232 26.24 5.06 6.33
CA TYR A 232 27.22 6.15 6.28
C TYR A 232 26.56 7.53 6.09
N TYR A 233 25.23 7.61 5.99
CA TYR A 233 24.48 8.85 5.79
C TYR A 233 24.05 9.45 7.13
N LYS A 234 25.03 9.92 7.91
CA LYS A 234 24.81 10.38 9.28
C LYS A 234 24.90 11.90 9.40
N LYS A 235 24.26 12.43 10.44
CA LYS A 235 24.33 13.86 10.77
C LYS A 235 25.79 14.26 11.00
N ILE A 236 26.26 15.28 10.31
CA ILE A 236 27.54 15.92 10.59
C ILE A 236 27.25 17.26 11.27
N ASP A 237 27.74 17.42 12.50
CA ASP A 237 27.52 18.59 13.34
C ASP A 237 26.01 18.93 13.53
N ASN A 238 25.65 20.21 13.37
CA ASN A 238 24.28 20.70 13.46
C ASN A 238 23.49 20.62 12.15
N SER A 239 24.06 20.10 11.06
CA SER A 239 23.37 20.04 9.76
C SER A 239 22.23 19.02 9.77
N ASN A 240 21.04 19.36 9.29
CA ASN A 240 19.97 18.37 9.14
C ASN A 240 20.31 17.40 8.00
N LEU A 241 19.91 16.13 8.15
CA LEU A 241 19.90 15.20 7.02
C LEU A 241 18.91 15.70 5.97
N LYS A 242 19.29 15.60 4.70
CA LYS A 242 18.37 15.87 3.60
C LYS A 242 17.50 14.63 3.38
N ASP A 243 16.24 14.86 3.01
CA ASP A 243 15.36 13.78 2.58
C ASP A 243 15.87 13.17 1.28
N VAL A 244 15.79 11.84 1.15
CA VAL A 244 16.22 11.12 -0.03
C VAL A 244 14.99 10.60 -0.79
N GLU A 245 14.80 11.09 -2.02
CA GLU A 245 13.74 10.65 -2.93
C GLU A 245 14.35 9.71 -3.99
N ILE A 246 13.89 8.46 -4.04
CA ILE A 246 14.38 7.44 -4.97
C ILE A 246 13.29 7.16 -6.00
N TYR A 247 13.51 7.52 -7.25
CA TYR A 247 12.58 7.30 -8.36
C TYR A 247 13.01 6.09 -9.17
N VAL A 248 12.12 5.10 -9.31
CA VAL A 248 12.48 3.80 -9.87
C VAL A 248 11.72 3.52 -11.15
N TYR A 249 12.47 3.20 -12.21
CA TYR A 249 11.96 2.84 -13.52
C TYR A 249 12.40 1.41 -13.85
N ASN A 250 11.55 0.44 -13.54
CA ASN A 250 11.72 -0.92 -14.02
C ASN A 250 11.13 -1.06 -15.42
N ARG A 251 12.01 -1.27 -16.40
CA ARG A 251 11.66 -1.55 -17.80
C ARG A 251 11.95 -3.00 -18.18
N THR A 252 12.22 -3.84 -17.20
CA THR A 252 12.39 -5.28 -17.39
C THR A 252 11.02 -5.98 -17.44
N GLY A 253 11.00 -7.24 -17.90
CA GLY A 253 9.78 -8.05 -17.96
C GLY A 253 9.38 -8.72 -16.64
N SER A 254 10.12 -8.47 -15.55
CA SER A 254 9.93 -9.12 -14.26
C SER A 254 10.08 -8.12 -13.11
N ALA A 255 9.53 -8.43 -11.94
CA ALA A 255 9.73 -7.59 -10.76
C ALA A 255 11.23 -7.48 -10.40
N ALA A 256 11.68 -6.28 -10.04
CA ALA A 256 12.98 -6.06 -9.40
C ALA A 256 12.79 -5.79 -7.91
N ASN A 257 13.83 -6.03 -7.11
CA ASN A 257 13.81 -5.86 -5.67
C ASN A 257 14.74 -4.71 -5.29
N ILE A 258 14.25 -3.79 -4.48
CA ILE A 258 15.04 -2.74 -3.86
C ILE A 258 15.00 -2.93 -2.36
N TYR A 259 16.17 -2.99 -1.75
CA TYR A 259 16.36 -3.07 -0.32
C TYR A 259 16.92 -1.73 0.16
N LEU A 260 16.22 -1.07 1.07
CA LEU A 260 16.72 0.12 1.78
C LEU A 260 17.21 -0.34 3.14
N GLN A 261 18.49 -0.13 3.45
CA GLN A 261 19.05 -0.38 4.77
C GLN A 261 19.36 0.98 5.40
N LYS A 262 18.50 1.44 6.30
CA LYS A 262 18.57 2.78 6.88
C LYS A 262 18.15 2.77 8.35
N ASP A 263 18.55 3.81 9.07
CA ASP A 263 18.13 4.09 10.45
C ASP A 263 16.68 4.64 10.48
N SER A 264 15.98 4.51 11.60
CA SER A 264 14.62 5.03 11.80
C SER A 264 14.52 6.55 11.61
N THR A 265 15.60 7.28 11.89
CA THR A 265 15.72 8.74 11.75
C THR A 265 15.97 9.22 10.32
N GLN A 266 16.33 8.32 9.40
CA GLN A 266 16.63 8.66 8.01
C GLN A 266 15.38 8.56 7.12
N THR A 267 15.05 9.65 6.43
CA THR A 267 13.97 9.69 5.44
C THR A 267 14.50 9.32 4.06
N ALA A 268 14.20 8.09 3.60
CA ALA A 268 14.42 7.67 2.22
C ALA A 268 13.12 7.06 1.68
N ASN A 269 12.55 7.68 0.66
CA ASN A 269 11.26 7.30 0.08
C ASN A 269 11.45 6.79 -1.34
N VAL A 270 10.91 5.61 -1.64
CA VAL A 270 10.95 5.03 -2.99
C VAL A 270 9.63 5.26 -3.70
N THR A 271 9.69 5.91 -4.85
CA THR A 271 8.57 6.10 -5.78
C THR A 271 8.77 5.22 -7.01
N VAL A 272 7.84 4.30 -7.24
CA VAL A 272 7.84 3.47 -8.45
C VAL A 272 7.21 4.25 -9.60
N CYS A 273 8.04 4.67 -10.55
CA CYS A 273 7.59 5.43 -11.72
C CYS A 273 7.20 4.52 -12.89
N LYS A 274 7.78 3.31 -12.99
CA LYS A 274 7.45 2.34 -14.05
C LYS A 274 7.79 0.90 -13.62
N GLY A 275 6.97 -0.04 -14.07
CA GLY A 275 7.18 -1.48 -13.87
C GLY A 275 6.90 -1.96 -12.46
N GLU A 276 7.11 -3.26 -12.22
CA GLU A 276 6.87 -3.89 -10.93
C GLU A 276 8.15 -3.86 -10.07
N ILE A 277 8.05 -3.38 -8.83
CA ILE A 277 9.16 -3.37 -7.87
C ILE A 277 8.66 -3.94 -6.53
N ASN A 278 9.47 -4.78 -5.89
CA ASN A 278 9.32 -5.14 -4.49
C ASN A 278 10.27 -4.24 -3.68
N ILE A 279 9.72 -3.50 -2.71
CA ILE A 279 10.48 -2.58 -1.88
C ILE A 279 10.57 -3.18 -0.48
N TYR A 280 11.79 -3.42 -0.02
CA TYR A 280 12.11 -3.88 1.32
C TYR A 280 12.71 -2.68 2.06
N ASP A 281 11.87 -1.93 2.77
CA ASP A 281 12.30 -0.80 3.60
C ASP A 281 12.68 -1.34 4.99
N ASN A 282 13.98 -1.48 5.26
CA ASN A 282 14.49 -1.90 6.56
C ASN A 282 14.86 -0.66 7.39
N ARG A 283 14.22 -0.55 8.57
CA ARG A 283 14.40 0.52 9.55
C ARG A 283 14.84 -0.08 10.88
N ALA A 284 16.10 -0.48 10.98
CA ALA A 284 16.66 -0.98 12.24
C ALA A 284 17.29 0.19 13.02
N GLU A 285 17.02 0.29 14.33
CA GLU A 285 17.67 1.26 15.22
C GLU A 285 19.11 0.88 15.54
N ASP A 286 19.44 -0.42 15.48
CA ASP A 286 20.77 -0.92 15.75
C ASP A 286 21.41 -1.56 14.52
N SER A 287 22.69 -1.26 14.27
CA SER A 287 23.42 -1.79 13.11
C SER A 287 23.71 -3.29 13.21
N ASP A 288 23.52 -3.88 14.40
CA ASP A 288 23.62 -5.31 14.66
C ASP A 288 22.26 -6.05 14.49
N GLU A 289 21.14 -5.32 14.43
CA GLU A 289 19.80 -5.84 14.10
C GLU A 289 19.54 -5.78 12.58
N ASN A 290 20.50 -6.27 11.79
CA ASN A 290 20.39 -6.36 10.32
C ASN A 290 19.33 -7.38 9.83
N GLN A 291 18.36 -7.76 10.65
CA GLN A 291 17.29 -8.67 10.24
C GLN A 291 16.31 -7.89 9.36
N MET A 292 16.41 -8.08 8.04
CA MET A 292 15.40 -7.58 7.12
C MET A 292 14.08 -8.28 7.43
N GLY A 293 13.01 -7.51 7.66
CA GLY A 293 11.67 -8.06 7.88
C GLY A 293 11.17 -8.92 6.71
N THR A 294 10.04 -9.57 6.92
CA THR A 294 9.34 -10.31 5.85
C THR A 294 8.47 -9.34 5.04
N LEU A 295 8.57 -9.38 3.72
CA LEU A 295 7.64 -8.65 2.85
C LEU A 295 6.30 -9.38 2.81
N TYR A 296 5.24 -8.69 3.20
CA TYR A 296 3.87 -9.18 3.15
C TYR A 296 3.10 -8.50 2.03
N ASP A 297 2.35 -9.29 1.26
CA ASP A 297 1.18 -8.87 0.52
C ASP A 297 0.02 -8.75 1.51
N ILE A 298 -0.46 -7.52 1.70
CA ILE A 298 -1.49 -7.20 2.67
C ILE A 298 -2.78 -6.88 1.93
N LYS A 299 -3.81 -7.66 2.22
CA LYS A 299 -5.18 -7.46 1.74
C LYS A 299 -6.06 -6.96 2.89
N LEU A 300 -6.73 -5.83 2.69
CA LEU A 300 -7.76 -5.31 3.58
C LEU A 300 -9.12 -5.45 2.90
N GLU A 301 -10.08 -6.03 3.60
CA GLU A 301 -11.45 -6.22 3.15
C GLU A 301 -12.42 -5.65 4.18
N ILE A 302 -13.44 -4.92 3.74
CA ILE A 302 -14.56 -4.53 4.60
C ILE A 302 -15.85 -5.02 3.96
N SER A 303 -16.64 -5.75 4.74
CA SER A 303 -17.84 -6.42 4.25
C SER A 303 -19.03 -6.23 5.18
N ASP A 304 -20.23 -6.37 4.62
CA ASP A 304 -21.46 -6.39 5.42
C ASP A 304 -21.47 -7.65 6.29
N TYR A 305 -21.64 -7.49 7.60
CA TYR A 305 -21.59 -8.59 8.55
C TYR A 305 -22.65 -9.66 8.28
N SER A 306 -23.85 -9.26 7.84
CA SER A 306 -24.93 -10.21 7.56
C SER A 306 -24.57 -11.16 6.42
N LYS A 307 -23.91 -10.63 5.38
CA LYS A 307 -23.42 -11.41 4.24
C LYS A 307 -22.22 -12.27 4.61
N TYR A 308 -21.30 -11.70 5.40
CA TYR A 308 -20.13 -12.42 5.90
C TYR A 308 -20.54 -13.65 6.72
N LYS A 309 -21.50 -13.49 7.64
CA LYS A 309 -21.97 -14.58 8.49
C LYS A 309 -22.67 -15.71 7.72
N ASN A 310 -23.34 -15.38 6.62
CA ASN A 310 -24.08 -16.34 5.81
C ASN A 310 -23.21 -16.97 4.70
N ASP A 311 -21.90 -16.73 4.71
CA ASP A 311 -20.96 -17.12 3.66
C ASP A 311 -21.39 -16.66 2.26
N GLU A 312 -22.14 -15.56 2.16
CA GLU A 312 -22.62 -14.98 0.89
C GLU A 312 -21.55 -14.12 0.18
N ILE A 313 -20.33 -14.10 0.73
CA ILE A 313 -19.16 -13.42 0.17
C ILE A 313 -18.32 -14.47 -0.53
N HIS A 314 -18.45 -14.54 -1.85
CA HIS A 314 -17.76 -15.55 -2.64
C HIS A 314 -16.58 -14.97 -3.42
N GLN A 315 -16.58 -13.65 -3.67
CA GLN A 315 -15.56 -12.95 -4.44
C GLN A 315 -15.32 -11.53 -3.90
N ASP A 316 -14.16 -10.95 -4.19
CA ASP A 316 -13.81 -9.57 -3.82
C ASP A 316 -14.86 -8.51 -4.17
N LYS A 317 -15.61 -8.72 -5.26
CA LYS A 317 -16.66 -7.81 -5.72
C LYS A 317 -17.87 -7.74 -4.77
N ASP A 318 -18.02 -8.75 -3.91
CA ASP A 318 -19.12 -8.86 -2.96
C ASP A 318 -18.81 -8.05 -1.68
N ASN A 319 -17.53 -7.73 -1.45
CA ASN A 319 -17.08 -6.84 -0.39
C ASN A 319 -17.51 -5.39 -0.67
N LEU A 320 -17.69 -4.62 0.41
CA LEU A 320 -17.97 -3.18 0.31
C LEU A 320 -16.70 -2.39 0.00
N PHE A 321 -15.55 -2.90 0.42
CA PHE A 321 -14.23 -2.39 0.10
C PHE A 321 -13.20 -3.54 0.06
N THR A 322 -12.27 -3.44 -0.89
CA THR A 322 -11.07 -4.28 -0.94
C THR A 322 -9.90 -3.40 -1.33
N GLY A 323 -8.78 -3.54 -0.64
CA GLY A 323 -7.55 -2.83 -0.97
C GLY A 323 -6.31 -3.66 -0.68
N TYR A 324 -5.24 -3.31 -1.39
CA TYR A 324 -4.01 -4.09 -1.44
C TYR A 324 -2.79 -3.17 -1.30
N PHE A 325 -1.80 -3.61 -0.55
CA PHE A 325 -0.48 -3.00 -0.54
C PHE A 325 0.56 -4.02 -0.09
N LYS A 326 1.84 -3.72 -0.36
CA LYS A 326 2.97 -4.49 0.14
C LYS A 326 3.63 -3.71 1.26
N LYS A 327 4.00 -4.38 2.35
CA LYS A 327 4.78 -3.77 3.43
C LYS A 327 5.77 -4.78 3.99
N ASN A 328 6.98 -4.30 4.24
CA ASN A 328 8.00 -5.03 4.97
C ASN A 328 7.67 -4.95 6.47
N ILE A 329 7.58 -6.09 7.14
CA ILE A 329 7.24 -6.19 8.56
C ILE A 329 8.30 -7.03 9.28
N HIS A 330 8.80 -6.52 10.40
CA HIS A 330 9.77 -7.18 11.26
C HIS A 330 9.10 -8.06 12.31
#